data_AF-A0A6N2EG48-F1
#
_entry.id   AF-A0A6N2EG48-F1
#
_cell.length_a   1.000
_cell.length_b   1.000
_cell.length_c   1.000
_cell.angle_alpha   90.00
_cell.angle_beta   90.00
_cell.angle_gamma   90.00
#
_symmetry.space_group_name_H-M   'P 1'
#
loop_
_entity.id
_entity.type
_entity.pdbx_description
1 polymer ?
#
loop_
_entity_poly.entity_id
_entity_poly.type
_entity_poly.pdbx_seq_one_letter_code
_entity_poly.pdbx_strand_id
1 'polypeptide(L)'
;MKFKSKRLNTILLVFAATVLNLVVMAVLYFGLVLLYGRFGAPHIPPEYGAPVLVGLFLVVAVFTYFGYYHLMRMLAQRYDMERYFDPVFPKGKPKNGTQ
;
A
#
# COMPACT_ATOMS: atom_id res chain seq x y z
N MET A 1 -20.31 13.62 6.08
CA MET A 1 -19.43 14.54 6.84
C MET A 1 -18.61 15.35 5.82
N LYS A 2 -19.02 16.60 5.50
CA LYS A 2 -18.36 17.46 4.50
C LYS A 2 -17.30 18.31 5.21
N PHE A 3 -16.02 17.99 5.08
CA PHE A 3 -14.94 18.84 5.60
C PHE A 3 -14.69 20.03 4.66
N LYS A 4 -14.56 21.21 5.25
CA LYS A 4 -14.66 22.54 4.62
C LYS A 4 -13.39 22.96 3.84
N SER A 5 -12.36 22.12 3.74
CA SER A 5 -11.12 22.41 2.99
C SER A 5 -10.57 21.16 2.30
N LYS A 6 -10.30 21.27 1.00
CA LYS A 6 -9.86 20.15 0.16
C LYS A 6 -8.52 19.53 0.59
N ARG A 7 -7.66 20.30 1.25
CA ARG A 7 -6.39 19.83 1.85
C ARG A 7 -6.59 18.79 2.95
N LEU A 8 -7.64 18.93 3.76
CA LEU A 8 -7.92 17.99 4.86
C LEU A 8 -8.26 16.61 4.32
N ASN A 9 -9.01 16.54 3.21
CA ASN A 9 -9.33 15.28 2.54
C ASN A 9 -8.08 14.58 2.00
N THR A 10 -7.14 15.33 1.41
CA THR A 10 -5.88 14.76 0.92
C THR A 10 -5.01 14.20 2.06
N ILE A 11 -4.91 14.91 3.19
CA ILE A 11 -4.18 14.42 4.37
C ILE A 11 -4.83 13.16 4.94
N LEU A 12 -6.17 13.15 5.07
CA LEU A 12 -6.92 11.98 5.50
C LEU A 12 -6.76 10.80 4.56
N LEU A 13 -6.68 11.02 3.24
CA LEU A 13 -6.40 9.96 2.26
C LEU A 13 -5.02 9.36 2.48
N VAL A 14 -3.97 10.19 2.55
CA VAL A 14 -2.59 9.70 2.73
C VAL A 14 -2.46 8.98 4.07
N PHE A 15 -3.09 9.50 5.12
CA PHE A 15 -3.13 8.86 6.43
C PHE A 15 -3.85 7.51 6.36
N ALA A 16 -5.05 7.46 5.77
CA ALA A 16 -5.79 6.22 5.59
C ALA A 16 -5.01 5.21 4.73
N ALA A 17 -4.34 5.65 3.67
CA ALA A 17 -3.48 4.83 2.83
C ALA A 17 -2.29 4.27 3.62
N THR A 18 -1.68 5.08 4.49
CA THR A 18 -0.57 4.66 5.35
C THR A 18 -1.02 3.64 6.39
N VAL A 19 -2.16 3.88 7.03
CA VAL A 19 -2.78 2.95 7.99
C VAL A 19 -3.14 1.64 7.29
N LEU A 20 -3.76 1.70 6.12
CA LEU A 20 -4.10 0.52 5.33
C LEU A 20 -2.85 -0.27 4.93
N ASN A 21 -1.78 0.42 4.51
CA ASN A 21 -0.51 -0.21 4.18
C ASN A 21 0.08 -0.97 5.38
N LEU A 22 0.07 -0.36 6.57
CA LEU A 22 0.53 -1.02 7.81
C LEU A 22 -0.29 -2.26 8.13
N VAL A 23 -1.61 -2.20 8.01
CA VAL A 23 -2.51 -3.33 8.26
C VAL A 23 -2.24 -4.47 7.27
N VAL A 24 -2.15 -4.16 5.97
CA VAL A 24 -1.89 -5.16 4.92
C VAL A 24 -0.52 -5.82 5.12
N MET A 25 0.50 -5.02 5.38
CA MET A 25 1.85 -5.52 5.65
C MET A 25 1.87 -6.44 6.88
N ALA A 26 1.22 -6.03 7.97
CA ALA A 26 1.15 -6.84 9.19
C ALA A 26 0.43 -8.17 8.93
N VAL A 27 -0.76 -8.14 8.32
CA VAL A 27 -1.54 -9.34 8.01
C VAL A 27 -0.74 -10.30 7.12
N LEU A 28 -0.10 -9.79 6.06
CA LEU A 28 0.73 -10.60 5.18
C LEU A 28 1.94 -11.20 5.91
N TYR A 29 2.66 -10.39 6.68
CA TYR A 29 3.83 -10.84 7.42
C TYR A 29 3.50 -11.91 8.45
N PHE A 30 2.51 -11.65 9.32
CA PHE A 30 2.10 -12.64 10.31
C PHE A 30 1.53 -13.89 9.64
N GLY A 31 0.75 -13.76 8.55
CA GLY A 31 0.25 -14.90 7.79
C GLY A 31 1.38 -15.78 7.23
N LEU A 32 2.40 -15.16 6.64
CA LEU A 32 3.58 -15.86 6.12
C LEU A 32 4.45 -16.48 7.22
N VAL A 33 4.64 -15.79 8.35
CA VAL A 33 5.38 -16.33 9.50
C VAL A 33 4.65 -17.54 10.10
N LEU A 34 3.33 -17.50 10.22
CA LEU A 34 2.53 -18.64 10.66
C LEU A 34 2.64 -19.81 9.68
N LEU A 35 2.61 -19.52 8.38
CA LEU A 35 2.79 -20.53 7.34
C LEU A 35 4.19 -21.15 7.41
N TYR A 36 5.23 -20.32 7.59
CA TYR A 36 6.60 -20.77 7.80
C TYR A 36 6.72 -21.63 9.06
N GLY A 37 6.16 -21.21 10.19
CA GLY A 37 6.20 -21.97 11.44
C GLY A 37 5.53 -23.34 11.31
N ARG A 38 4.43 -23.42 10.55
CA ARG A 38 3.67 -24.67 10.39
C ARG A 38 4.25 -25.64 9.34
N PHE A 39 4.83 -25.11 8.26
CA PHE A 39 5.26 -25.92 7.10
C PHE A 39 6.77 -25.83 6.84
N GLY A 40 7.41 -24.69 7.08
CA GLY A 40 8.84 -24.48 6.79
C GLY A 40 9.77 -24.89 7.94
N ALA A 41 9.42 -24.54 9.18
CA ALA A 41 10.25 -24.78 10.37
C ALA A 41 10.63 -26.26 10.59
N PRO A 42 9.77 -27.27 10.27
CA PRO A 42 10.17 -28.68 10.37
C PRO A 42 11.24 -29.12 9.37
N HIS A 43 11.42 -28.39 8.27
CA HIS A 43 12.30 -28.77 7.15
C HIS A 43 13.55 -27.90 7.04
N ILE A 44 13.62 -26.80 7.78
CA ILE A 44 14.70 -25.81 7.67
C ILE A 44 15.58 -25.87 8.93
N PRO A 45 16.90 -26.01 8.77
CA PRO A 45 17.82 -26.01 9.91
C PRO A 45 17.71 -24.71 10.73
N PRO A 46 17.86 -24.77 12.06
CA PRO A 46 17.65 -23.61 12.94
C PRO A 46 18.54 -22.40 12.61
N GLU A 47 19.75 -22.67 12.10
CA GLU A 47 20.73 -21.67 11.65
C GLU A 47 20.22 -20.76 10.53
N TYR A 48 19.27 -21.23 9.71
CA TYR A 48 18.67 -20.42 8.64
C TYR A 48 17.41 -19.68 9.08
N GLY A 49 16.97 -19.81 10.33
CA GLY A 49 15.75 -19.16 10.81
C GLY A 49 15.76 -17.63 10.63
N ALA A 50 16.82 -16.95 11.07
CA ALA A 50 16.90 -15.50 10.96
C ALA A 50 17.01 -15.00 9.50
N PRO A 51 17.88 -15.58 8.64
CA PRO A 51 17.91 -15.24 7.21
C PRO A 51 16.57 -15.44 6.50
N VAL A 52 15.84 -16.51 6.82
CA VAL A 52 14.52 -16.77 6.22
C VAL A 52 13.51 -15.73 6.64
N LEU A 53 13.46 -15.32 7.92
CA LEU A 53 12.57 -14.27 8.39
C LEU A 53 12.86 -12.92 7.72
N VAL A 54 14.14 -12.58 7.52
CA VAL A 54 14.55 -11.38 6.77
C VAL A 54 14.09 -11.48 5.30
N GLY A 55 14.27 -12.64 4.67
CA GLY A 55 13.77 -12.89 3.31
C GLY A 55 12.24 -12.74 3.22
N LEU A 56 11.51 -13.28 4.19
CA LEU A 56 10.06 -13.17 4.30
C LEU A 56 9.62 -11.71 4.41
N PHE A 57 10.33 -10.91 5.21
CA PHE A 57 10.07 -9.48 5.34
C PHE A 57 10.22 -8.74 4.01
N LEU A 58 11.29 -9.01 3.25
CA LEU A 58 11.50 -8.42 1.92
C LEU A 58 10.42 -8.85 0.93
N VAL A 59 10.04 -10.12 0.94
CA VAL A 59 8.93 -10.65 0.12
C VAL A 59 7.65 -9.89 0.44
N VAL A 60 7.30 -9.74 1.72
CA VAL A 60 6.10 -8.99 2.13
C VAL A 60 6.16 -7.54 1.67
N ALA A 61 7.32 -6.87 1.78
CA ALA A 61 7.46 -5.49 1.33
C ALA A 61 7.15 -5.34 -0.18
N VAL A 62 7.69 -6.25 -1.01
CA VAL A 62 7.42 -6.29 -2.45
C VAL A 62 5.93 -6.57 -2.72
N PHE A 63 5.37 -7.61 -2.09
CA PHE A 63 3.96 -7.96 -2.27
C PHE A 63 3.02 -6.85 -1.82
N THR A 64 3.34 -6.15 -0.74
CA THR A 64 2.53 -5.02 -0.24
C THR A 64 2.57 -3.86 -1.24
N TYR A 65 3.73 -3.57 -1.85
CA TYR A 65 3.83 -2.55 -2.90
C TYR A 65 2.94 -2.90 -4.11
N PHE A 66 3.01 -4.14 -4.60
CA PHE A 66 2.17 -4.61 -5.71
C PHE A 66 0.68 -4.59 -5.34
N GLY A 67 0.33 -5.03 -4.13
CA GLY A 67 -1.04 -5.01 -3.61
C GLY A 67 -1.60 -3.59 -3.53
N TYR A 68 -0.80 -2.64 -3.03
CA TYR A 68 -1.17 -1.23 -2.99
C TYR A 68 -1.35 -0.64 -4.39
N TYR A 69 -0.43 -0.91 -5.32
CA TYR A 69 -0.52 -0.47 -6.70
C TYR A 69 -1.80 -0.98 -7.37
N HIS A 70 -2.12 -2.25 -7.19
CA HIS A 70 -3.33 -2.86 -7.75
C HIS A 70 -4.61 -2.29 -7.12
N LEU A 71 -4.63 -2.15 -5.79
CA LEU A 71 -5.77 -1.60 -5.05
C LEU A 71 -6.05 -0.15 -5.47
N MET A 72 -5.00 0.68 -5.59
CA MET A 72 -5.17 2.06 -6.05
C MET A 72 -5.66 2.16 -7.49
N ARG A 73 -5.20 1.26 -8.37
CA ARG A 73 -5.72 1.19 -9.74
C ARG A 73 -7.20 0.81 -9.76
N MET A 74 -7.64 -0.12 -8.91
CA MET A 74 -9.07 -0.49 -8.80
C MET A 74 -9.92 0.64 -8.21
N LEU A 75 -9.43 1.28 -7.15
CA LEU A 75 -10.12 2.40 -6.51
C LEU A 75 -10.27 3.58 -7.48
N ALA A 76 -9.24 3.90 -8.27
CA ALA A 76 -9.30 4.95 -9.29
C ALA A 76 -10.33 4.68 -10.39
N GLN A 77 -10.67 3.41 -10.65
CA GLN A 77 -11.71 3.04 -11.62
C GLN A 77 -13.12 3.06 -11.03
N ARG A 78 -13.27 2.85 -9.72
CA ARG A 78 -14.59 2.78 -9.04
C ARG A 78 -15.01 4.05 -8.32
N TYR A 79 -14.06 4.87 -7.89
CA TYR A 79 -14.31 6.12 -7.18
C TYR A 79 -13.82 7.31 -8.00
N ASP A 80 -14.70 8.31 -8.16
CA ASP A 80 -14.36 9.60 -8.77
C ASP A 80 -13.47 10.41 -7.82
N MET A 81 -12.17 10.14 -7.88
CA MET A 81 -11.15 10.74 -7.03
C MET A 81 -11.12 12.28 -7.18
N GLU A 82 -11.50 12.83 -8.34
CA GLU A 82 -11.54 14.27 -8.60
C GLU A 82 -12.63 14.98 -7.79
N ARG A 83 -13.68 14.27 -7.37
CA ARG A 83 -14.79 14.84 -6.58
C ARG A 83 -14.49 14.93 -5.09
N TYR A 84 -13.58 14.10 -4.56
CA TYR A 84 -13.28 14.02 -3.13
C TYR A 84 -11.87 14.49 -2.76
N PHE A 85 -10.93 14.51 -3.71
CA PHE A 85 -9.54 14.88 -3.49
C PHE A 85 -9.17 16.05 -4.40
N ASP A 86 -8.47 17.05 -3.86
CA ASP A 86 -7.72 17.95 -4.73
C ASP A 86 -6.67 17.11 -5.47
N PRO A 87 -6.39 17.41 -6.75
CA PRO A 87 -5.46 16.62 -7.55
C PRO A 87 -4.11 16.54 -6.84
N VAL A 88 -3.77 15.36 -6.34
CA VAL A 88 -2.48 15.07 -5.68
C VAL A 88 -1.33 15.30 -6.65
N PHE A 89 -1.59 15.08 -7.94
CA PHE A 89 -0.74 15.51 -9.05
C PHE A 89 -1.48 16.59 -9.82
N PRO A 90 -1.11 17.88 -9.71
CA PRO A 90 -1.69 18.90 -10.55
C PRO A 90 -1.41 18.52 -12.00
N LYS A 91 -2.46 18.21 -12.77
CA LYS A 91 -2.37 18.10 -14.23
C LYS A 91 -1.83 19.45 -14.68
N GLY A 92 -0.55 19.49 -15.05
CA GLY A 92 0.08 20.68 -15.59
C GLY A 92 -0.82 21.19 -16.71
N LYS A 93 -1.30 22.43 -16.59
CA LYS A 93 -2.13 23.04 -17.63
C LYS A 93 -1.40 22.79 -18.96
N PRO A 94 -2.04 22.18 -19.98
CA PRO A 94 -1.44 22.15 -21.29
C PRO A 94 -1.12 23.60 -21.62
N LYS A 95 0.16 23.88 -21.84
CA LYS A 95 0.61 25.17 -22.32
C LYS A 95 0.03 25.27 -23.72
N ASN A 96 -1.20 25.78 -23.83
CA ASN A 96 -1.74 26.27 -25.09
C ASN A 96 -0.79 27.39 -25.50
N GLY A 97 0.20 27.03 -26.30
CA GLY A 97 0.92 27.98 -27.11
C GLY A 97 -0.12 28.57 -28.04
N THR A 98 -0.44 29.85 -27.82
CA THR A 98 -0.50 30.90 -28.84
C THR A 98 -0.46 30.33 -30.27
N GLN A 99 -1.53 30.42 -31.06
CA GLN A 99 -2.20 31.66 -31.45
C GLN A 99 -3.72 31.51 -31.60
#